data_AF-A0A6B2LZ87-F1
#
_entry.id   AF-A0A6B2LZ87-F1
#
_cell.length_a   1.000
_cell.length_b   1.000
_cell.length_c   1.000
_cell.angle_alpha   90.00
_cell.angle_beta   90.00
_cell.angle_gamma   90.00
#
_symmetry.space_group_name_H-M   'P 1'
#
loop_
_entity.id
_entity.type
_entity.pdbx_description
1 polymer ?
#
loop_
_entity_poly.entity_id
_entity_poly.type
_entity_poly.pdbx_seq_one_letter_code
_entity_poly.pdbx_strand_id
1 'polypeptide(L)'
;MKVKNREPNGASLPQLETVPDKWGKVSGQRLLEILFPDEASRPTLRFLRSLQARRLIPFYKIGRLVYFDVAEAQEALNDRMRVNARWEADA
;
A
#
# COMPACT_ATOMS: atom_id res chain seq x y z
N MET A 1 -49.78 -8.52 15.15
CA MET A 1 -48.32 -8.60 15.40
C MET A 1 -47.69 -9.32 14.22
N LYS A 2 -46.79 -8.68 13.46
CA LYS A 2 -46.18 -9.28 12.27
C LYS A 2 -44.66 -9.23 12.47
N VAL A 3 -44.11 -10.34 12.96
CA VAL A 3 -42.67 -10.56 13.08
C VAL A 3 -42.10 -10.71 11.68
N LYS A 4 -41.23 -9.78 11.25
CA LYS A 4 -40.44 -9.93 10.04
C LYS A 4 -39.11 -10.58 10.43
N ASN A 5 -38.99 -11.87 10.13
CA ASN A 5 -37.74 -12.62 10.29
C ASN A 5 -36.76 -12.27 9.15
N ARG A 6 -35.52 -12.04 9.58
CA ARG A 6 -34.22 -12.40 8.96
C ARG A 6 -34.09 -12.37 7.44
N GLU A 7 -33.19 -11.51 6.99
CA GLU A 7 -32.26 -11.80 5.90
C GLU A 7 -30.83 -11.77 6.50
N PRO A 8 -30.00 -12.81 6.34
CA PRO A 8 -28.57 -12.68 6.59
C PRO A 8 -27.99 -11.98 5.36
N ASN A 9 -27.81 -10.66 5.42
CA ASN A 9 -27.12 -9.94 4.37
C ASN A 9 -25.69 -10.49 4.27
N GLY A 10 -25.47 -11.27 3.22
CA GLY A 10 -24.20 -11.83 2.85
C GLY A 10 -23.17 -10.73 2.63
N ALA A 11 -21.94 -11.05 3.02
CA ALA A 11 -20.69 -10.50 2.52
C ALA A 11 -20.73 -9.00 2.15
N SER A 12 -20.46 -8.16 3.14
CA SER A 12 -19.72 -6.93 2.88
C SER A 12 -18.47 -7.00 3.74
N LEU A 13 -17.35 -7.37 3.10
CA LEU A 13 -16.01 -7.07 3.63
C LEU A 13 -16.04 -5.65 4.20
N PRO A 14 -15.40 -5.37 5.35
CA PRO A 14 -15.33 -4.01 5.85
C PRO A 14 -14.78 -3.18 4.70
N GLN A 15 -15.61 -2.27 4.20
CA GLN A 15 -15.18 -1.28 3.25
C GLN A 15 -14.03 -0.59 3.96
N LEU A 16 -12.83 -0.81 3.42
CA LEU A 16 -11.65 -0.05 3.75
C LEU A 16 -11.92 1.35 3.20
N GLU A 17 -12.85 2.06 3.85
CA GLU A 17 -13.29 3.40 3.50
C GLU A 17 -12.04 4.26 3.62
N THR A 18 -11.43 4.45 2.46
CA THR A 18 -10.37 5.39 2.21
C THR A 18 -10.93 6.73 2.58
N VAL A 19 -10.72 7.16 3.82
CA VAL A 19 -10.63 8.59 4.09
C VAL A 19 -9.39 9.00 3.32
N PRO A 20 -9.48 9.69 2.16
CA PRO A 20 -8.30 10.33 1.66
C PRO A 20 -7.90 11.30 2.78
N ASP A 21 -6.73 11.09 3.38
CA ASP A 21 -6.01 12.20 3.98
C ASP A 21 -6.17 13.36 3.00
N LYS A 22 -6.62 14.54 3.47
CA LYS A 22 -7.20 15.65 2.67
C LYS A 22 -6.38 16.11 1.45
N TRP A 23 -5.20 15.55 1.23
CA TRP A 23 -4.22 15.83 0.19
C TRP A 23 -3.89 14.64 -0.73
N GLY A 24 -4.61 13.51 -0.63
CA GLY A 24 -4.35 12.33 -1.45
C GLY A 24 -2.98 11.68 -1.20
N LYS A 25 -2.43 11.83 0.02
CA LYS A 25 -1.13 11.29 0.43
C LYS A 25 -1.31 10.48 1.70
N VAL A 26 -0.64 9.35 1.83
CA VAL A 26 -0.84 8.40 2.93
C VAL A 26 0.36 8.32 3.86
N SER A 27 0.12 7.87 5.10
CA SER A 27 1.18 7.53 6.04
C SER A 27 1.98 6.30 5.60
N GLY A 28 3.16 6.07 6.20
CA GLY A 28 4.00 4.92 5.85
C GLY A 28 3.38 3.55 6.16
N GLN A 29 2.61 3.42 7.25
CA GLN A 29 1.89 2.18 7.55
C GLN A 29 0.83 1.90 6.48
N ARG A 30 0.06 2.95 6.18
CA ARG A 30 -1.02 2.86 5.20
C ARG A 30 -0.51 2.56 3.80
N LEU A 31 0.64 3.12 3.42
CA LEU A 31 1.30 2.79 2.15
C LEU A 31 1.60 1.30 2.04
N LEU A 32 2.13 0.68 3.10
CA LEU A 32 2.46 -0.75 3.10
C LEU A 32 1.21 -1.62 3.01
N GLU A 33 0.12 -1.23 3.68
CA GLU A 33 -1.17 -1.91 3.55
C GLU A 33 -1.73 -1.86 2.13
N ILE A 34 -1.54 -0.74 1.42
CA ILE A 34 -2.05 -0.56 0.07
C ILE A 34 -1.18 -1.29 -0.95
N LEU A 35 0.15 -1.17 -0.87
CA LEU A 35 1.08 -1.80 -1.82
C LEU A 35 1.23 -3.31 -1.61
N PHE A 36 1.10 -3.78 -0.36
CA PHE A 36 1.20 -5.18 0.02
C PHE A 36 -0.08 -5.57 0.80
N PRO A 37 -1.17 -5.88 0.06
CA PRO A 37 -2.48 -6.15 0.66
C PRO A 37 -2.48 -7.43 1.50
N ASP A 38 -1.70 -8.44 1.09
CA ASP A 38 -1.48 -9.64 1.89
C ASP A 38 -0.61 -9.33 3.12
N GLU A 39 -1.12 -9.64 4.31
CA GLU A 39 -0.47 -9.34 5.57
C GLU A 39 0.78 -10.20 5.80
N ALA A 40 0.77 -11.46 5.34
CA ALA A 40 1.89 -12.38 5.55
C ALA A 40 3.14 -11.98 4.76
N SER A 41 2.97 -11.37 3.59
CA SER A 41 4.07 -10.85 2.74
C SER A 41 4.38 -9.36 2.97
N ARG A 42 3.62 -8.66 3.83
CA ARG A 42 3.79 -7.22 4.05
C ARG A 42 5.13 -6.92 4.73
N PRO A 43 5.98 -6.07 4.13
CA PRO A 43 7.22 -5.63 4.78
C PRO A 43 6.95 -4.79 6.03
N THR A 44 7.93 -4.72 6.93
CA THR A 44 7.83 -3.87 8.12
C THR A 44 8.05 -2.39 7.80
N LEU A 45 7.62 -1.50 8.70
CA LEU A 45 7.95 -0.07 8.60
C LEU A 45 9.46 0.19 8.52
N ARG A 46 10.28 -0.64 9.16
CA ARG A 46 11.75 -0.51 9.11
C ARG A 46 12.26 -0.65 7.68
N PHE A 47 11.68 -1.55 6.88
CA PHE A 47 11.97 -1.66 5.45
C PHE A 47 11.62 -0.36 4.72
N LEU A 48 10.42 0.19 4.93
CA LEU A 48 10.05 1.45 4.29
C LEU A 48 11.00 2.60 4.67
N ARG A 49 11.43 2.67 5.93
CA ARG A 49 12.39 3.68 6.40
C ARG A 49 13.79 3.50 5.81
N SER A 50 14.23 2.27 5.55
CA SER A 50 15.51 2.04 4.88
C SER A 50 15.47 2.49 3.42
N LEU A 51 14.34 2.26 2.72
CA LEU A 51 14.11 2.80 1.37
C LEU A 51 14.08 4.32 1.37
N GLN A 52 13.38 4.92 2.34
CA GLN A 52 13.31 6.37 2.50
C GLN A 52 14.71 6.98 2.75
N ALA A 53 15.50 6.40 3.65
CA ALA A 53 16.85 6.86 3.98
C ALA A 53 17.77 6.84 2.76
N ARG A 54 17.63 5.81 1.91
CA ARG A 54 18.37 5.66 0.64
C ARG A 54 17.77 6.48 -0.51
N ARG A 55 16.68 7.23 -0.27
CA ARG A 55 15.91 7.97 -1.29
C ARG A 55 15.43 7.09 -2.46
N LEU A 56 15.14 5.83 -2.16
CA LEU A 56 14.64 4.83 -3.13
C LEU A 56 13.12 4.85 -3.31
N ILE A 57 12.38 5.56 -2.47
CA ILE A 57 10.95 5.82 -2.65
C ILE A 57 10.72 7.34 -2.50
N PRO A 58 9.94 7.96 -3.39
CA PRO A 58 9.50 9.36 -3.24
C PRO A 58 8.71 9.58 -1.96
N PHE A 59 8.97 10.68 -1.25
CA PHE A 59 8.24 11.04 -0.03
C PHE A 59 8.12 12.55 0.13
N TYR A 60 7.04 12.95 0.79
CA TYR A 60 6.71 14.33 1.09
C TYR A 60 6.93 14.60 2.57
N LYS A 61 7.69 15.64 2.89
CA LYS A 61 7.86 16.12 4.28
C LYS A 61 6.93 17.30 4.53
N ILE A 62 6.04 17.15 5.51
CA ILE A 62 5.17 18.22 6.00
C ILE A 62 5.51 18.42 7.47
N GLY A 63 6.35 19.41 7.76
CA GLY A 63 6.92 19.61 9.09
C GLY A 63 7.76 18.39 9.54
N ARG A 64 7.34 17.75 10.63
CA ARG A 64 7.98 16.52 11.16
C ARG A 64 7.37 15.23 10.60
N LEU A 65 6.28 15.34 9.85
CA LEU A 65 5.55 14.20 9.30
C LEU A 65 6.04 13.86 7.89
N VAL A 66 5.93 12.57 7.56
CA VAL A 66 6.33 12.02 6.26
C VAL A 66 5.13 11.32 5.65
N TYR A 67 4.82 11.72 4.42
CA TYR A 67 3.73 11.19 3.63
C TYR A 67 4.23 10.63 2.30
N PHE A 68 3.42 9.78 1.69
CA PHE A 68 3.73 9.11 0.43
C PHE A 68 2.56 9.24 -0.54
N ASP A 69 2.86 9.39 -1.82
CA ASP A 69 1.90 9.12 -2.87
C ASP A 69 1.97 7.63 -3.21
N VAL A 70 0.81 6.98 -3.32
CA VAL A 70 0.74 5.54 -3.61
C VAL A 70 1.23 5.25 -5.03
N ALA A 71 0.83 6.05 -6.01
CA ALA A 71 1.17 5.82 -7.41
C ALA A 71 2.67 5.99 -7.64
N GLU A 72 3.26 7.08 -7.11
CA GLU A 72 4.70 7.34 -7.23
C GLU A 72 5.54 6.28 -6.50
N ALA A 73 5.08 5.82 -5.33
CA ALA A 73 5.79 4.77 -4.60
C ALA A 73 5.76 3.44 -5.35
N GLN A 74 4.62 3.09 -5.96
CA GLN A 74 4.48 1.89 -6.77
C GLN A 74 5.37 1.93 -8.01
N GLU A 75 5.39 3.06 -8.73
CA GLU A 75 6.26 3.27 -9.88
C GLU A 75 7.74 3.15 -9.50
N ALA A 76 8.15 3.82 -8.41
CA ALA A 76 9.52 3.75 -7.92
C ALA A 76 9.96 2.33 -7.52
N LEU A 77 9.05 1.52 -6.95
CA LEU A 77 9.32 0.11 -6.67
C LEU A 77 9.49 -0.70 -7.96
N ASN A 78 8.59 -0.51 -8.92
CA ASN A 78 8.67 -1.20 -10.22
C ASN A 78 9.98 -0.84 -10.94
N ASP A 79 10.36 0.43 -10.98
CA ASP A 79 11.56 0.86 -11.71
C ASP A 79 12.86 0.40 -11.03
N ARG A 80 12.92 0.46 -9.70
CA ARG A 80 14.17 0.23 -8.96
C ARG A 80 14.36 -1.21 -8.49
N MET A 81 13.27 -1.95 -8.32
CA MET A 81 13.32 -3.29 -7.72
C MET A 81 12.86 -4.41 -8.66
N ARG A 82 12.32 -4.07 -9.84
CA ARG A 82 12.05 -5.08 -10.87
C ARG A 82 13.37 -5.62 -11.40
N VAL A 83 13.62 -6.89 -11.10
CA VAL A 83 14.70 -7.66 -11.70
C VAL A 83 14.17 -8.23 -13.03
N ASN A 84 14.66 -7.71 -14.15
CA ASN A 84 14.40 -8.33 -15.45
C ASN A 84 15.29 -9.58 -15.55
N ALA A 85 14.73 -10.74 -15.16
CA ALA A 85 15.40 -12.01 -15.33
C ALA A 85 15.63 -12.25 -16.83
N ARG A 86 16.90 -12.26 -17.24
CA ARG A 86 17.32 -12.69 -18.57
C ARG A 86 17.30 -14.22 -18.58
N TRP A 87 16.13 -14.80 -18.84
CA TRP A 87 16.08 -16.19 -19.25
C TRP A 87 16.47 -16.21 -20.73
N GLU A 88 17.73 -16.53 -21.00
CA GLU A 88 18.15 -16.85 -22.36
C GLU A 88 17.47 -18.17 -22.76
N ALA A 89 16.66 -18.08 -23.81
CA ALA A 89 16.13 -19.22 -24.53
C ALA A 89 17.26 -19.87 -25.35
N ASP A 90 18.20 -20.52 -24.67
CA ASP A 90 19.10 -21.48 -25.30
C ASP A 90 18.50 -22.89 -25.11
N ALA A 91 17.50 -23.22 -25.93
CA ALA A 91 16.95 -24.57 -26.09
C ALA A 91 16.45 -24.76 -27.53
#